data_AF-A0A819LIP8-F1
#
_entry.id   AF-A0A819LIP8-F1
#
_cell.length_a   1.000
_cell.length_b   1.000
_cell.length_c   1.000
_cell.angle_alpha   90.00
_cell.angle_beta   90.00
_cell.angle_gamma   90.00
#
_symmetry.space_group_name_H-M   'P 1'
#
loop_
_entity.id
_entity.type
_entity.pdbx_description
1 polymer ?
#
loop_
_entity_poly.entity_id
_entity_poly.type
_entity_poly.pdbx_seq_one_letter_code
_entity_poly.pdbx_strand_id
1 'polypeptide(L)'
;MDELASCLHEISTSGQHLNNPKFLNSIQLILNAFRHYEGRQAETDKSTQSTSLVSAVIGCLCSQYTIDALTKLEHNFSQNLSEKQTLLLETCPHYVFWLHGDPTPELFIQIPRTLLQPFTIWVTNCKPDCILSCSEKLGKMMRHMNNVLVRPINWETANISSEEFHQDYCQLTKQSSLFLRKIIEEPKNADLLNSIGEFIVHDLYNFTFHPDLVSYMQENLGLTSLLCKMADSQKFKAQLNALRCLGKLMTGEEIQKMSSRGEVAKFYVKFLSEVINKPTIKWGFDDALESLNSKYYKIGIIRLSQT
;
A
#
# COMPACT_ATOMS: atom_id res chain seq x y z
N MET A 1 -23.44 8.84 -12.05
CA MET A 1 -22.21 9.18 -11.28
C MET A 1 -22.46 10.37 -10.37
N ASP A 2 -23.13 11.42 -10.84
CA ASP A 2 -23.41 12.62 -10.05
C ASP A 2 -24.26 12.36 -8.79
N GLU A 3 -25.27 11.48 -8.88
CA GLU A 3 -26.06 11.09 -7.69
C GLU A 3 -25.20 10.41 -6.62
N LEU A 4 -24.30 9.50 -7.03
CA LEU A 4 -23.36 8.84 -6.11
C LEU A 4 -22.40 9.86 -5.48
N ALA A 5 -21.86 10.78 -6.29
CA ALA A 5 -21.00 11.84 -5.79
C ALA A 5 -21.74 12.75 -4.79
N SER A 6 -23.01 13.08 -5.06
CA SER A 6 -23.87 13.83 -4.13
C SER A 6 -24.07 13.09 -2.81
N CYS A 7 -24.38 11.79 -2.85
CA CYS A 7 -24.54 10.99 -1.63
C CYS A 7 -23.25 10.92 -0.80
N LEU A 8 -22.10 10.77 -1.46
CA LEU A 8 -20.80 10.79 -0.79
C LEU A 8 -20.49 12.17 -0.20
N HIS A 9 -20.87 13.25 -0.89
CA HIS A 9 -20.76 14.61 -0.38
C HIS A 9 -21.65 14.84 0.86
N GLU A 10 -22.88 14.33 0.88
CA GLU A 10 -23.75 14.38 2.06
C GLU A 10 -23.16 13.61 3.25
N ILE A 11 -22.57 12.43 2.99
CA ILE A 11 -21.85 11.64 3.98
C ILE A 11 -20.66 12.43 4.55
N SER A 12 -19.84 13.04 3.68
CA SER A 12 -18.63 13.73 4.12
C SER A 12 -18.91 15.01 4.91
N THR A 13 -19.96 15.74 4.55
CA THR A 13 -20.29 17.05 5.15
C THR A 13 -21.16 16.95 6.39
N SER A 14 -22.16 16.06 6.41
CA SER A 14 -23.15 16.00 7.49
C SER A 14 -23.32 14.61 8.10
N GLY A 15 -22.60 13.60 7.61
CA GLY A 15 -22.67 12.23 8.12
C GLY A 15 -24.01 11.57 7.79
N GLN A 16 -24.76 12.15 6.84
CA GLN A 16 -26.03 11.63 6.40
C GLN A 16 -25.86 10.18 5.93
N HIS A 17 -26.87 9.36 6.17
CA HIS A 17 -26.89 7.94 5.79
C HIS A 17 -25.89 7.00 6.49
N LEU A 18 -24.97 7.50 7.32
CA LEU A 18 -23.99 6.67 8.04
C LEU A 18 -24.62 5.64 9.01
N ASN A 19 -25.88 5.85 9.39
CA ASN A 19 -26.65 4.93 10.23
C ASN A 19 -27.56 3.99 9.42
N ASN A 20 -27.44 3.92 8.09
CA ASN A 20 -28.23 3.07 7.21
C ASN A 20 -27.37 1.99 6.53
N PRO A 21 -27.17 0.81 7.16
CA PRO A 21 -26.30 -0.24 6.63
C PRO A 21 -26.63 -0.70 5.22
N LYS A 22 -27.92 -0.79 4.86
CA LYS A 22 -28.35 -1.22 3.51
C LYS A 22 -27.94 -0.20 2.44
N PHE A 23 -28.07 1.09 2.76
CA PHE A 23 -27.64 2.16 1.87
C PHE A 23 -26.13 2.17 1.71
N LEU A 24 -25.37 2.06 2.81
CA LEU A 24 -23.91 1.99 2.78
C LEU A 24 -23.41 0.80 1.96
N ASN A 25 -24.04 -0.37 2.09
CA ASN A 25 -23.71 -1.54 1.29
C ASN A 25 -23.97 -1.31 -0.21
N SER A 26 -25.02 -0.58 -0.56
CA SER A 26 -25.31 -0.22 -1.96
C SER A 26 -24.23 0.69 -2.54
N ILE A 27 -23.82 1.72 -1.79
CA ILE A 27 -22.68 2.58 -2.17
C ILE A 27 -21.41 1.75 -2.36
N GLN A 28 -21.10 0.84 -1.42
CA GLN A 28 -19.90 0.00 -1.51
C GLN A 28 -19.90 -0.87 -2.76
N LEU A 29 -21.03 -1.51 -3.09
CA LEU A 29 -21.16 -2.32 -4.30
C LEU A 29 -20.97 -1.48 -5.57
N ILE A 30 -21.55 -0.29 -5.60
CA ILE A 30 -21.45 0.62 -6.73
C ILE A 30 -20.01 1.12 -6.91
N LEU A 31 -19.32 1.55 -5.85
CA LEU A 31 -17.91 1.98 -5.90
C LEU A 31 -16.99 0.85 -6.35
N ASN A 32 -17.21 -0.36 -5.86
CA ASN A 32 -16.45 -1.55 -6.29
C ASN A 32 -16.67 -1.87 -7.78
N ALA A 33 -17.90 -1.68 -8.29
CA ALA A 33 -18.21 -1.85 -9.71
C ALA A 33 -17.54 -0.77 -10.58
N PHE A 34 -17.61 0.50 -10.15
CA PHE A 34 -16.94 1.60 -10.86
C PHE A 34 -15.44 1.41 -10.92
N ARG A 35 -14.79 1.04 -9.81
CA ARG A 35 -13.37 0.69 -9.79
C ARG A 35 -13.03 -0.35 -10.87
N HIS A 36 -13.81 -1.43 -10.97
CA HIS A 36 -13.56 -2.47 -11.97
C HIS A 36 -13.77 -1.97 -13.40
N TYR A 37 -14.72 -1.08 -13.62
CA TYR A 37 -14.99 -0.49 -14.91
C TYR A 37 -13.88 0.51 -15.33
N GLU A 38 -13.56 1.46 -14.47
CA GLU A 38 -12.54 2.50 -14.70
C GLU A 38 -11.13 1.89 -14.80
N GLY A 39 -10.82 0.87 -13.99
CA GLY A 39 -9.54 0.14 -14.09
C GLY A 39 -9.34 -0.54 -15.46
N ARG A 40 -10.41 -1.07 -16.07
CA ARG A 40 -10.35 -1.65 -17.43
C ARG A 40 -10.29 -0.59 -18.52
N GLN A 41 -10.93 0.56 -18.30
CA GLN A 41 -10.89 1.71 -19.23
C GLN A 41 -9.50 2.34 -19.25
N ALA A 42 -8.85 2.54 -18.10
CA ALA A 42 -7.50 3.12 -18.01
C ALA A 42 -6.43 2.29 -18.75
N GLU A 43 -6.65 0.98 -18.91
CA GLU A 43 -5.79 0.09 -19.71
C GLU A 43 -6.00 0.23 -21.23
N THR A 44 -7.13 0.79 -21.67
CA THR A 44 -7.57 0.80 -23.07
C THR A 44 -7.65 2.20 -23.69
N ASP A 45 -7.96 3.23 -22.91
CA ASP A 45 -7.98 4.63 -23.33
C ASP A 45 -7.62 5.55 -22.15
N LYS A 46 -6.95 6.68 -22.42
CA LYS A 46 -6.75 7.77 -21.43
C LYS A 46 -8.07 8.50 -21.17
N SER A 47 -9.15 7.78 -20.84
CA SER A 47 -10.45 8.37 -20.56
C SER A 47 -10.37 9.18 -19.28
N THR A 48 -10.85 10.43 -19.34
CA THR A 48 -11.07 11.32 -18.19
C THR A 48 -11.92 10.61 -17.13
N GLN A 49 -11.27 10.26 -16.01
CA GLN A 49 -11.95 9.80 -14.80
C GLN A 49 -12.93 10.89 -14.34
N SER A 50 -14.04 10.49 -13.69
CA SER A 50 -15.01 11.47 -13.19
C SER A 50 -14.43 12.24 -12.01
N THR A 51 -13.89 13.44 -12.27
CA THR A 51 -13.29 14.31 -11.26
C THR A 51 -14.25 14.61 -10.10
N SER A 52 -15.57 14.63 -10.35
CA SER A 52 -16.59 14.84 -9.31
C SER A 52 -16.72 13.66 -8.34
N LEU A 53 -16.68 12.42 -8.85
CA LEU A 53 -16.75 11.23 -8.00
C LEU A 53 -15.46 11.05 -7.20
N VAL A 54 -14.30 11.24 -7.83
CA VAL A 54 -13.00 11.22 -7.15
C VAL A 54 -12.95 12.23 -6.01
N SER A 55 -13.33 13.48 -6.29
CA SER A 55 -13.39 14.54 -5.27
C SER A 55 -14.36 14.20 -4.13
N ALA A 56 -15.51 13.60 -4.43
CA ALA A 56 -16.46 13.19 -3.41
C ALA A 56 -15.93 12.05 -2.53
N VAL A 57 -15.26 11.05 -3.12
CA VAL A 57 -14.63 9.94 -2.37
C VAL A 57 -13.50 10.48 -1.48
N ILE A 58 -12.63 11.35 -2.00
CA ILE A 58 -11.57 12.00 -1.21
C ILE A 58 -12.19 12.85 -0.09
N GLY A 59 -13.27 13.58 -0.39
CA GLY A 59 -14.04 14.30 0.63
C GLY A 59 -14.55 13.39 1.76
N CYS A 60 -15.05 12.19 1.43
CA CYS A 60 -15.41 11.20 2.46
C CYS A 60 -14.18 10.77 3.28
N LEU A 61 -13.06 10.44 2.63
CA LEU A 61 -11.84 10.04 3.32
C LEU A 61 -11.37 11.11 4.29
N CYS A 62 -11.31 12.36 3.84
CA CYS A 62 -10.85 13.50 4.63
C CYS A 62 -11.93 14.06 5.58
N SER A 63 -13.07 13.39 5.74
CA SER A 63 -14.12 13.85 6.64
C SER A 63 -13.83 13.53 8.11
N GLN A 64 -14.40 14.33 9.02
CA GLN A 64 -14.37 14.03 10.46
C GLN A 64 -14.97 12.66 10.78
N TYR A 65 -15.92 12.17 9.98
CA TYR A 65 -16.55 10.87 10.19
C TYR A 65 -15.59 9.69 9.96
N THR A 66 -14.62 9.84 9.08
CA THR A 66 -13.55 8.86 8.84
C THR A 66 -12.54 8.88 10.00
N ILE A 67 -12.14 10.07 10.44
CA ILE A 67 -11.28 10.23 11.64
C ILE A 67 -11.95 9.59 12.86
N ASP A 68 -13.24 9.84 13.05
CA ASP A 68 -14.06 9.24 14.09
C ASP A 68 -14.15 7.71 13.98
N ALA A 69 -14.36 7.19 12.76
CA ALA A 69 -14.45 5.75 12.53
C ALA A 69 -13.13 5.04 12.85
N LEU A 70 -12.01 5.68 12.54
CA LEU A 70 -10.65 5.17 12.79
C LEU A 70 -10.28 5.24 14.27
N THR A 71 -10.51 6.39 14.92
CA THR A 71 -10.18 6.59 16.35
C THR A 71 -11.02 5.73 17.29
N LYS A 72 -12.26 5.39 16.90
CA LYS A 72 -13.14 4.48 17.64
C LYS A 72 -12.93 3.00 17.29
N LEU A 73 -12.11 2.70 16.29
CA LEU A 73 -11.83 1.33 15.91
C LEU A 73 -10.97 0.67 16.99
N GLU A 74 -11.43 -0.47 17.49
CA GLU A 74 -10.69 -1.21 18.50
C GLU A 74 -9.29 -1.60 18.02
N HIS A 75 -8.34 -1.65 18.96
CA HIS A 75 -6.97 -2.08 18.70
C HIS A 75 -6.83 -3.62 18.69
N ASN A 76 -7.94 -4.36 18.74
CA ASN A 76 -7.97 -5.81 18.60
C ASN A 76 -8.35 -6.19 17.18
N PHE A 77 -7.45 -6.89 16.49
CA PHE A 77 -7.60 -7.16 15.06
C PHE A 77 -8.57 -8.30 14.73
N SER A 78 -9.20 -8.93 15.74
CA SER A 78 -10.17 -10.01 15.53
C SER A 78 -11.58 -9.55 15.18
N GLN A 79 -11.90 -8.26 15.33
CA GLN A 79 -13.24 -7.75 15.05
C GLN A 79 -13.50 -7.52 13.56
N ASN A 80 -14.76 -7.67 13.17
CA ASN A 80 -15.24 -7.29 11.84
C ASN A 80 -15.56 -5.80 11.82
N LEU A 81 -15.27 -5.16 10.67
CA LEU A 81 -15.68 -3.79 10.42
C LEU A 81 -17.20 -3.72 10.25
N SER A 82 -17.82 -2.70 10.86
CA SER A 82 -19.19 -2.27 10.55
C SER A 82 -19.30 -1.79 9.10
N GLU A 83 -20.51 -1.64 8.56
CA GLU A 83 -20.72 -1.12 7.20
C GLU A 83 -20.19 0.30 7.05
N LYS A 84 -20.31 1.13 8.09
CA LYS A 84 -19.72 2.48 8.14
C LYS A 84 -18.20 2.40 8.03
N GLN A 85 -17.56 1.58 8.86
CA GLN A 85 -16.10 1.42 8.83
C GLN A 85 -15.63 0.79 7.52
N THR A 86 -16.40 -0.14 6.96
CA THR A 86 -16.09 -0.77 5.67
C THR A 86 -16.11 0.27 4.56
N LEU A 87 -17.15 1.10 4.47
CA LEU A 87 -17.20 2.16 3.47
C LEU A 87 -16.02 3.15 3.64
N LEU A 88 -15.86 3.72 4.84
CA LEU A 88 -14.94 4.84 5.07
C LEU A 88 -13.46 4.42 5.11
N LEU A 89 -13.14 3.25 5.68
CA LEU A 89 -11.76 2.80 5.93
C LEU A 89 -11.29 1.72 4.96
N GLU A 90 -12.19 1.01 4.27
CA GLU A 90 -11.80 -0.04 3.30
C GLU A 90 -12.16 0.35 1.87
N THR A 91 -13.41 0.68 1.59
CA THR A 91 -13.90 0.83 0.21
C THR A 91 -13.47 2.15 -0.43
N CYS A 92 -13.61 3.28 0.28
CA CYS A 92 -13.16 4.57 -0.23
C CYS A 92 -11.64 4.61 -0.49
N PRO A 93 -10.76 4.15 0.43
CA PRO A 93 -9.32 4.08 0.16
C PRO A 93 -9.00 3.15 -1.00
N HIS A 94 -9.72 2.03 -1.11
CA HIS A 94 -9.56 1.11 -2.23
C HIS A 94 -9.90 1.76 -3.56
N TYR A 95 -11.00 2.52 -3.64
CA TYR A 95 -11.38 3.23 -4.86
C TYR A 95 -10.27 4.18 -5.30
N VAL A 96 -9.76 5.00 -4.38
CA VAL A 96 -8.67 5.96 -4.63
C VAL A 96 -7.37 5.30 -5.04
N PHE A 97 -7.03 4.15 -4.44
CA PHE A 97 -5.82 3.40 -4.77
C PHE A 97 -5.71 3.05 -6.26
N TRP A 98 -6.83 2.73 -6.93
CA TRP A 98 -6.84 2.32 -8.34
C TRP A 98 -6.92 3.47 -9.36
N LEU A 99 -7.04 4.71 -8.89
CA LEU A 99 -7.01 5.88 -9.77
C LEU A 99 -5.57 6.09 -10.23
N HIS A 100 -5.20 5.54 -11.39
CA HIS A 100 -3.87 5.74 -11.97
C HIS A 100 -3.87 6.89 -12.97
N GLY A 101 -2.77 7.67 -12.99
CA GLY A 101 -2.53 8.71 -14.00
C GLY A 101 -3.32 10.01 -13.86
N ASP A 102 -3.93 10.27 -12.69
CA ASP A 102 -4.76 11.46 -12.47
C ASP A 102 -3.88 12.71 -12.19
N PRO A 103 -4.01 13.81 -12.96
CA PRO A 103 -3.13 14.99 -12.88
C PRO A 103 -3.40 15.93 -11.69
N THR A 104 -4.08 15.50 -10.63
CA THR A 104 -4.35 16.32 -9.42
C THR A 104 -3.61 15.86 -8.17
N PRO A 105 -2.26 15.95 -8.11
CA PRO A 105 -1.47 15.68 -6.90
C PRO A 105 -2.02 16.34 -5.62
N GLU A 106 -2.62 17.54 -5.77
CA GLU A 106 -3.14 18.34 -4.67
C GLU A 106 -4.36 17.73 -3.98
N LEU A 107 -5.15 16.91 -4.67
CA LEU A 107 -6.26 16.19 -4.05
C LEU A 107 -5.75 15.00 -3.24
N PHE A 108 -4.74 14.31 -3.75
CA PHE A 108 -4.18 13.13 -3.08
C PHE A 108 -3.34 13.50 -1.85
N ILE A 109 -2.68 14.67 -1.83
CA ILE A 109 -1.94 15.13 -0.64
C ILE A 109 -2.85 15.54 0.53
N GLN A 110 -4.13 15.81 0.29
CA GLN A 110 -5.08 16.06 1.37
C GLN A 110 -5.27 14.81 2.25
N ILE A 111 -5.22 13.62 1.65
CA ILE A 111 -5.39 12.35 2.36
C ILE A 111 -4.35 12.17 3.49
N PRO A 112 -3.01 12.20 3.23
CA PRO A 112 -2.04 12.10 4.30
C PRO A 112 -2.12 13.27 5.28
N ARG A 113 -2.37 14.51 4.84
CA ARG A 113 -2.57 15.66 5.74
C ARG A 113 -3.67 15.43 6.77
N THR A 114 -4.76 14.78 6.37
CA THR A 114 -5.91 14.55 7.24
C THR A 114 -5.82 13.25 8.02
N LEU A 115 -5.34 12.18 7.41
CA LEU A 115 -5.48 10.82 7.94
C LEU A 115 -4.19 10.18 8.43
N LEU A 116 -3.00 10.69 8.05
CA LEU A 116 -1.75 10.04 8.40
C LEU A 116 -1.55 9.96 9.91
N GLN A 117 -1.60 11.10 10.61
CA GLN A 117 -1.42 11.13 12.05
C GLN A 117 -2.49 10.31 12.81
N PRO A 118 -3.81 10.46 12.54
CA PRO A 118 -4.82 9.59 13.17
C PRO A 118 -4.57 8.09 12.95
N PHE A 119 -4.15 7.71 11.74
CA PHE A 119 -3.84 6.32 11.40
C PHE A 119 -2.58 5.82 12.10
N THR A 120 -1.52 6.63 12.12
CA THR A 120 -0.29 6.33 12.86
C THR A 120 -0.55 6.11 14.33
N ILE A 121 -1.31 7.01 14.98
CA ILE A 121 -1.70 6.85 16.39
C ILE A 121 -2.49 5.54 16.59
N TRP A 122 -3.47 5.26 15.73
CA TRP A 122 -4.26 4.05 15.85
C TRP A 122 -3.41 2.77 15.73
N VAL A 123 -2.55 2.68 14.71
CA VAL A 123 -1.80 1.46 14.43
C VAL A 123 -0.65 1.24 15.41
N THR A 124 -0.01 2.31 15.89
CA THR A 124 1.08 2.22 16.89
C THR A 124 0.58 1.85 18.28
N ASN A 125 -0.68 2.14 18.60
CA ASN A 125 -1.33 1.67 19.83
C ASN A 125 -1.71 0.18 19.78
N CYS A 126 -1.64 -0.45 18.61
CA CYS A 126 -1.91 -1.88 18.48
C CYS A 126 -0.69 -2.70 18.95
N LYS A 127 -0.94 -3.69 19.81
CA LYS A 127 0.12 -4.62 20.22
C LYS A 127 0.58 -5.45 19.01
N PRO A 128 1.88 -5.72 18.84
CA PRO A 128 2.36 -6.51 17.70
C PRO A 128 1.66 -7.86 17.55
N ASP A 129 1.32 -8.54 18.66
CA ASP A 129 0.68 -9.86 18.66
C ASP A 129 -0.75 -9.84 18.07
N CYS A 130 -1.42 -8.68 18.06
CA CYS A 130 -2.76 -8.57 17.47
C CYS A 130 -2.77 -8.92 15.98
N ILE A 131 -1.63 -8.76 15.28
CA ILE A 131 -1.52 -9.13 13.86
C ILE A 131 -1.82 -10.61 13.60
N LEU A 132 -1.57 -11.48 14.60
CA LEU A 132 -1.76 -12.92 14.49
C LEU A 132 -3.24 -13.34 14.45
N SER A 133 -4.13 -12.51 14.99
CA SER A 133 -5.58 -12.72 14.98
C SER A 133 -6.31 -11.79 14.01
N CYS A 134 -5.61 -11.23 13.03
CA CYS A 134 -6.17 -10.23 12.14
C CYS A 134 -7.20 -10.83 11.16
N SER A 135 -8.39 -10.24 11.17
CA SER A 135 -9.46 -10.62 10.25
C SER A 135 -9.13 -10.22 8.81
N GLU A 136 -9.65 -10.96 7.83
CA GLU A 136 -9.43 -10.66 6.41
C GLU A 136 -9.90 -9.23 6.04
N LYS A 137 -11.04 -8.81 6.60
CA LYS A 137 -11.60 -7.46 6.37
C LYS A 137 -10.69 -6.37 6.92
N LEU A 138 -10.14 -6.57 8.12
CA LEU A 138 -9.23 -5.61 8.72
C LEU A 138 -7.89 -5.57 7.99
N GLY A 139 -7.35 -6.73 7.57
CA GLY A 139 -6.16 -6.78 6.73
C GLY A 139 -6.34 -6.06 5.40
N LYS A 140 -7.52 -6.19 4.76
CA LYS A 140 -7.88 -5.41 3.56
C LYS A 140 -7.92 -3.91 3.84
N MET A 141 -8.55 -3.50 4.93
CA MET A 141 -8.57 -2.10 5.36
C MET A 141 -7.15 -1.55 5.56
N MET A 142 -6.31 -2.23 6.35
CA MET A 142 -4.93 -1.79 6.61
C MET A 142 -4.15 -1.62 5.31
N ARG A 143 -4.24 -2.61 4.41
CA ARG A 143 -3.62 -2.54 3.09
C ARG A 143 -4.08 -1.33 2.28
N HIS A 144 -5.39 -1.08 2.20
CA HIS A 144 -5.91 0.03 1.40
C HIS A 144 -5.56 1.39 2.00
N MET A 145 -5.63 1.51 3.33
CA MET A 145 -5.21 2.72 4.06
C MET A 145 -3.72 3.00 3.89
N ASN A 146 -2.86 2.01 4.10
CA ASN A 146 -1.41 2.15 3.90
C ASN A 146 -1.11 2.57 2.46
N ASN A 147 -1.75 1.93 1.48
CA ASN A 147 -1.54 2.29 0.08
C ASN A 147 -1.87 3.77 -0.20
N VAL A 148 -3.02 4.29 0.25
CA VAL A 148 -3.37 5.70 -0.02
C VAL A 148 -2.53 6.70 0.77
N LEU A 149 -2.04 6.31 1.95
CA LEU A 149 -1.20 7.16 2.80
C LEU A 149 0.27 7.18 2.38
N VAL A 150 0.77 6.10 1.79
CA VAL A 150 2.18 5.94 1.41
C VAL A 150 2.40 6.21 -0.08
N ARG A 151 1.37 6.10 -0.94
CA ARG A 151 1.46 6.42 -2.37
C ARG A 151 2.08 7.78 -2.70
N PRO A 152 1.82 8.87 -1.95
CA PRO A 152 2.48 10.16 -2.20
C PRO A 152 4.02 10.11 -2.13
N ILE A 153 4.60 9.14 -1.42
CA ILE A 153 6.06 8.93 -1.36
C ILE A 153 6.62 8.47 -2.72
N ASN A 154 5.82 7.75 -3.53
CA ASN A 154 6.22 7.21 -4.83
C ASN A 154 6.05 8.20 -6.00
N TRP A 155 5.46 9.38 -5.78
CA TRP A 155 5.33 10.38 -6.85
C TRP A 155 6.55 11.30 -6.86
N GLU A 156 7.10 11.58 -8.04
CA GLU A 156 8.24 12.52 -8.26
C GLU A 156 7.97 13.95 -7.71
N THR A 157 6.76 14.21 -7.22
CA THR A 157 6.36 15.37 -6.39
C THR A 157 6.82 15.29 -4.92
N ALA A 158 7.57 14.25 -4.53
CA ALA A 158 8.06 13.95 -3.18
C ALA A 158 8.87 15.08 -2.50
N ASN A 159 9.25 16.13 -3.22
CA ASN A 159 9.99 17.27 -2.66
C ASN A 159 9.13 18.30 -1.91
N ILE A 160 7.79 18.20 -1.91
CA ILE A 160 6.93 19.23 -1.27
C ILE A 160 6.33 18.77 0.08
N SER A 161 6.47 17.49 0.46
CA SER A 161 5.68 16.95 1.58
C SER A 161 6.37 15.94 2.50
N SER A 162 7.65 15.61 2.28
CA SER A 162 8.27 14.52 3.03
C SER A 162 8.64 14.87 4.47
N GLU A 163 9.07 16.10 4.73
CA GLU A 163 9.48 16.53 6.09
C GLU A 163 8.27 16.69 7.01
N GLU A 164 7.13 17.18 6.48
CA GLU A 164 5.86 17.33 7.21
C GLU A 164 5.40 16.01 7.85
N PHE A 165 5.60 14.89 7.13
CA PHE A 165 5.07 13.57 7.51
C PHE A 165 6.14 12.59 8.01
N HIS A 166 7.41 13.02 8.05
CA HIS A 166 8.54 12.13 8.29
C HIS A 166 8.42 11.33 9.59
N GLN A 167 8.00 11.99 10.68
CA GLN A 167 7.86 11.32 11.98
C GLN A 167 6.78 10.25 11.97
N ASP A 168 5.63 10.53 11.35
CA ASP A 168 4.54 9.55 11.23
C ASP A 168 4.97 8.35 10.39
N TYR A 169 5.64 8.58 9.26
CA TYR A 169 6.17 7.48 8.44
C TYR A 169 7.24 6.65 9.15
N CYS A 170 8.13 7.27 9.95
CA CYS A 170 9.06 6.54 10.80
C CYS A 170 8.33 5.62 11.79
N GLN A 171 7.25 6.11 12.43
CA GLN A 171 6.44 5.32 13.35
C GLN A 171 5.71 4.17 12.65
N LEU A 172 5.11 4.41 11.48
CA LEU A 172 4.48 3.37 10.66
C LEU A 172 5.48 2.30 10.22
N THR A 173 6.68 2.71 9.81
CA THR A 173 7.76 1.80 9.40
C THR A 173 8.20 0.93 10.59
N LYS A 174 8.37 1.53 11.77
CA LYS A 174 8.69 0.81 13.01
C LYS A 174 7.59 -0.20 13.36
N GLN A 175 6.32 0.20 13.33
CA GLN A 175 5.22 -0.68 13.65
C GLN A 175 5.09 -1.84 12.64
N SER A 176 5.26 -1.56 11.36
CA SER A 176 5.30 -2.58 10.29
C SER A 176 6.43 -3.59 10.52
N SER A 177 7.60 -3.12 10.98
CA SER A 177 8.72 -4.01 11.33
C SER A 177 8.39 -4.95 12.51
N LEU A 178 7.65 -4.45 13.51
CA LEU A 178 7.22 -5.24 14.67
C LEU A 178 6.18 -6.28 14.27
N PHE A 179 5.20 -5.91 13.45
CA PHE A 179 4.23 -6.86 12.90
C PHE A 179 4.90 -7.93 12.05
N LEU A 180 5.83 -7.54 11.17
CA LEU A 180 6.57 -8.48 10.33
C LEU A 180 7.35 -9.49 11.19
N ARG A 181 8.02 -9.01 12.24
CA ARG A 181 8.73 -9.86 13.18
C ARG A 181 7.80 -10.90 13.81
N LYS A 182 6.61 -10.50 14.26
CA LYS A 182 5.63 -11.41 14.85
C LYS A 182 5.12 -12.46 13.87
N ILE A 183 4.87 -12.08 12.63
CA ILE A 183 4.46 -13.02 11.58
C ILE A 183 5.56 -14.06 11.32
N ILE A 184 6.83 -13.63 11.27
CA ILE A 184 7.97 -14.53 11.04
C ILE A 184 8.22 -15.45 12.24
N GLU A 185 8.00 -14.97 13.46
CA GLU A 185 8.18 -15.74 14.70
C GLU A 185 7.06 -16.77 14.94
N GLU A 186 5.93 -16.68 14.23
CA GLU A 186 4.79 -17.59 14.33
C GLU A 186 4.67 -18.51 13.09
N PRO A 187 5.53 -19.55 12.96
CA PRO A 187 5.59 -20.41 11.78
C PRO A 187 4.35 -21.29 11.58
N LYS A 188 3.42 -21.36 12.55
CA LYS A 188 2.23 -22.22 12.48
C LYS A 188 1.11 -21.67 11.61
N ASN A 189 1.20 -20.42 11.15
CA ASN A 189 0.14 -19.78 10.36
C ASN A 189 0.65 -19.31 8.99
N ALA A 190 0.96 -20.28 8.13
CA ALA A 190 1.45 -20.01 6.77
C ALA A 190 0.48 -19.11 5.97
N ASP A 191 -0.83 -19.23 6.18
CA ASP A 191 -1.83 -18.41 5.47
C ASP A 191 -1.83 -16.95 5.91
N LEU A 192 -1.54 -16.68 7.18
CA LEU A 192 -1.34 -15.32 7.69
C LEU A 192 -0.06 -14.70 7.11
N LEU A 193 1.03 -15.47 7.05
CA LEU A 193 2.27 -15.02 6.42
C LEU A 193 2.06 -14.69 4.93
N ASN A 194 1.22 -15.47 4.25
CA ASN A 194 0.92 -15.30 2.83
C ASN A 194 0.04 -14.08 2.55
N SER A 195 -0.91 -13.75 3.42
CA SER A 195 -1.86 -12.66 3.18
C SER A 195 -1.40 -11.34 3.78
N ILE A 196 -1.01 -11.37 5.06
CA ILE A 196 -0.67 -10.19 5.85
C ILE A 196 0.80 -9.82 5.69
N GLY A 197 1.67 -10.82 5.72
CA GLY A 197 3.11 -10.62 5.50
C GLY A 197 3.40 -10.00 4.14
N GLU A 198 2.69 -10.41 3.08
CA GLU A 198 2.86 -9.84 1.74
C GLU A 198 2.61 -8.32 1.71
N PHE A 199 1.52 -7.84 2.34
CA PHE A 199 1.23 -6.40 2.31
C PHE A 199 2.17 -5.62 3.24
N ILE A 200 2.54 -6.16 4.40
CA ILE A 200 3.48 -5.47 5.29
C ILE A 200 4.83 -5.27 4.62
N VAL A 201 5.33 -6.29 3.90
CA VAL A 201 6.59 -6.17 3.16
C VAL A 201 6.44 -5.22 1.97
N HIS A 202 5.26 -5.17 1.32
CA HIS A 202 4.97 -4.17 0.30
C HIS A 202 4.98 -2.73 0.87
N ASP A 203 4.40 -2.50 2.04
CA ASP A 203 4.42 -1.19 2.70
C ASP A 203 5.85 -0.78 3.07
N LEU A 204 6.63 -1.72 3.62
CA LEU A 204 8.06 -1.51 3.88
C LEU A 204 8.83 -1.15 2.60
N TYR A 205 8.52 -1.80 1.47
CA TYR A 205 9.12 -1.46 0.19
C TYR A 205 8.75 -0.03 -0.23
N ASN A 206 7.50 0.38 -0.07
CA ASN A 206 7.10 1.75 -0.42
C ASN A 206 7.80 2.81 0.44
N PHE A 207 8.10 2.52 1.71
CA PHE A 207 8.91 3.44 2.53
C PHE A 207 10.36 3.58 2.01
N THR A 208 10.87 2.63 1.21
CA THR A 208 12.24 2.72 0.65
C THR A 208 12.38 3.74 -0.49
N PHE A 209 11.28 4.30 -0.99
CA PHE A 209 11.33 5.39 -1.96
C PHE A 209 11.81 6.71 -1.32
N HIS A 210 11.77 6.82 0.02
CA HIS A 210 12.27 8.00 0.73
C HIS A 210 13.66 7.75 1.33
N PRO A 211 14.71 8.50 0.91
CA PRO A 211 16.08 8.30 1.40
C PRO A 211 16.20 8.36 2.93
N ASP A 212 15.54 9.32 3.58
CA ASP A 212 15.63 9.43 5.05
C ASP A 212 14.98 8.25 5.77
N LEU A 213 13.93 7.64 5.19
CA LEU A 213 13.32 6.45 5.76
C LEU A 213 14.20 5.21 5.52
N VAL A 214 14.94 5.16 4.40
CA VAL A 214 15.97 4.13 4.16
C VAL A 214 17.04 4.17 5.25
N SER A 215 17.61 5.35 5.52
CA SER A 215 18.59 5.54 6.59
C SER A 215 18.01 5.13 7.95
N TYR A 216 16.79 5.59 8.28
CA TYR A 216 16.11 5.20 9.51
C TYR A 216 15.93 3.68 9.63
N MET A 217 15.49 3.00 8.57
CA MET A 217 15.29 1.55 8.53
C MET A 217 16.59 0.77 8.75
N GLN A 218 17.68 1.21 8.11
CA GLN A 218 19.01 0.58 8.24
C GLN A 218 19.55 0.68 9.66
N GLU A 219 19.45 1.87 10.27
CA GLU A 219 20.06 2.16 11.57
C GLU A 219 19.24 1.63 12.75
N ASN A 220 17.90 1.61 12.65
CA ASN A 220 17.04 1.49 13.82
C ASN A 220 16.20 0.21 13.90
N LEU A 221 15.95 -0.49 12.78
CA LEU A 221 14.91 -1.53 12.75
C LEU A 221 15.43 -2.96 12.60
N GLY A 222 16.69 -3.15 12.21
CA GLY A 222 17.27 -4.49 12.02
C GLY A 222 16.51 -5.36 11.00
N LEU A 223 15.88 -4.71 10.01
CA LEU A 223 14.95 -5.32 9.06
C LEU A 223 15.60 -6.37 8.16
N THR A 224 16.89 -6.24 7.85
CA THR A 224 17.61 -7.12 6.92
C THR A 224 17.43 -8.60 7.24
N SER A 225 17.58 -8.98 8.52
CA SER A 225 17.41 -10.37 8.95
C SER A 225 15.98 -10.91 8.77
N LEU A 226 14.97 -10.06 8.98
CA LEU A 226 13.56 -10.41 8.82
C LEU A 226 13.21 -10.55 7.33
N LEU A 227 13.70 -9.62 6.51
CA LEU A 227 13.49 -9.62 5.07
C LEU A 227 14.18 -10.81 4.39
N CYS A 228 15.36 -11.23 4.84
CA CYS A 228 15.99 -12.47 4.36
C CYS A 228 15.08 -13.69 4.59
N LYS A 229 14.48 -13.82 5.77
CA LYS A 229 13.55 -14.93 6.06
C LYS A 229 12.30 -14.89 5.17
N MET A 230 11.78 -13.69 4.86
CA MET A 230 10.66 -13.54 3.92
C MET A 230 11.06 -13.85 2.48
N ALA A 231 12.29 -13.51 2.10
CA ALA A 231 12.85 -13.84 0.80
C ALA A 231 13.03 -15.37 0.61
N ASP A 232 13.15 -16.14 1.69
CA ASP A 232 13.16 -17.61 1.64
C ASP A 232 11.75 -18.24 1.59
N SER A 233 10.70 -17.42 1.63
CA SER A 233 9.31 -17.91 1.54
C SER A 233 8.98 -18.45 0.15
N GLN A 234 8.08 -19.43 0.06
CA GLN A 234 7.64 -20.00 -1.22
C GLN A 234 6.67 -19.09 -2.01
N LYS A 235 6.31 -17.92 -1.48
CA LYS A 235 5.34 -17.01 -2.11
C LYS A 235 6.05 -15.92 -2.88
N PHE A 236 5.87 -15.98 -4.19
CA PHE A 236 6.52 -15.10 -5.16
C PHE A 236 6.41 -13.61 -4.86
N LYS A 237 5.22 -13.08 -4.52
CA LYS A 237 5.03 -11.64 -4.28
C LYS A 237 5.68 -11.15 -2.99
N ALA A 238 5.50 -11.87 -1.88
CA ALA A 238 6.14 -11.55 -0.61
C ALA A 238 7.67 -11.63 -0.73
N GLN A 239 8.17 -12.67 -1.38
CA GLN A 239 9.57 -12.83 -1.71
C GLN A 239 10.11 -11.70 -2.58
N LEU A 240 9.41 -11.33 -3.65
CA LEU A 240 9.81 -10.22 -4.53
C LEU A 240 9.92 -8.91 -3.76
N ASN A 241 8.91 -8.53 -2.97
CA ASN A 241 8.95 -7.30 -2.20
C ASN A 241 10.05 -7.33 -1.14
N ALA A 242 10.31 -8.49 -0.51
CA ALA A 242 11.41 -8.64 0.43
C ALA A 242 12.77 -8.42 -0.24
N LEU A 243 12.97 -8.99 -1.43
CA LEU A 243 14.18 -8.79 -2.24
C LEU A 243 14.34 -7.34 -2.71
N ARG A 244 13.23 -6.64 -3.01
CA ARG A 244 13.25 -5.20 -3.36
C ARG A 244 13.66 -4.35 -2.17
N CYS A 245 13.10 -4.60 -0.97
CA CYS A 245 13.54 -3.94 0.26
C CYS A 245 15.04 -4.17 0.51
N LEU A 246 15.50 -5.42 0.44
CA LEU A 246 16.91 -5.77 0.64
C LEU A 246 17.82 -5.03 -0.36
N GLY A 247 17.42 -4.93 -1.63
CA GLY A 247 18.16 -4.20 -2.66
C GLY A 247 18.31 -2.69 -2.39
N LYS A 248 17.38 -2.09 -1.62
CA LYS A 248 17.45 -0.69 -1.19
C LYS A 248 18.17 -0.50 0.15
N LEU A 249 18.05 -1.47 1.06
CA LEU A 249 18.60 -1.40 2.43
C LEU A 249 20.03 -1.93 2.55
N MET A 250 20.51 -2.75 1.62
CA MET A 250 21.86 -3.34 1.67
C MET A 250 22.81 -2.65 0.71
N THR A 251 24.07 -2.53 1.12
CA THR A 251 25.17 -2.13 0.24
C THR A 251 25.47 -3.23 -0.78
N GLY A 252 26.14 -2.86 -1.88
CA GLY A 252 26.58 -3.83 -2.89
C GLY A 252 27.51 -4.91 -2.33
N GLU A 253 28.32 -4.60 -1.32
CA GLU A 253 29.22 -5.55 -0.66
C GLU A 253 28.42 -6.57 0.20
N GLU A 254 27.42 -6.11 0.93
CA GLU A 254 26.55 -6.99 1.72
C GLU A 254 25.75 -7.94 0.82
N ILE A 255 25.22 -7.45 -0.31
CA ILE A 255 24.53 -8.28 -1.30
C ILE A 255 25.49 -9.34 -1.88
N GLN A 256 26.75 -8.98 -2.15
CA GLN A 256 27.75 -9.91 -2.67
C GLN A 256 28.08 -11.05 -1.71
N LYS A 257 27.98 -10.80 -0.41
CA LYS A 257 28.21 -11.76 0.68
C LYS A 257 27.01 -12.67 0.97
N MET A 258 25.84 -12.41 0.38
CA MET A 258 24.67 -13.28 0.54
C MET A 258 24.88 -14.63 -0.16
N SER A 259 24.64 -15.71 0.57
CA SER A 259 24.65 -17.09 0.03
C SER A 259 23.61 -17.29 -1.09
N SER A 260 22.50 -16.54 -1.05
CA SER A 260 21.37 -16.61 -1.99
C SER A 260 21.43 -15.60 -3.14
N ARG A 261 22.57 -14.92 -3.39
CA ARG A 261 22.70 -13.90 -4.46
C ARG A 261 22.24 -14.38 -5.85
N GLY A 262 22.52 -15.65 -6.16
CA GLY A 262 22.11 -16.28 -7.42
C GLY A 262 20.61 -16.54 -7.47
N GLU A 263 19.97 -16.78 -6.32
CA GLU A 263 18.52 -16.91 -6.21
C GLU A 263 17.84 -15.56 -6.38
N VAL A 264 18.38 -14.48 -5.78
CA VAL A 264 17.88 -13.11 -6.00
C VAL A 264 17.84 -12.78 -7.49
N ALA A 265 18.97 -12.94 -8.19
CA ALA A 265 19.05 -12.69 -9.63
C ALA A 265 18.11 -13.60 -10.44
N LYS A 266 18.02 -14.90 -10.10
CA LYS A 266 17.08 -15.83 -10.75
C LYS A 266 15.62 -15.44 -10.51
N PHE A 267 15.27 -14.93 -9.32
CA PHE A 267 13.94 -14.46 -8.98
C PHE A 267 13.57 -13.20 -9.76
N TYR A 268 14.49 -12.23 -9.87
CA TYR A 268 14.28 -11.05 -10.71
C TYR A 268 14.14 -11.42 -12.20
N VAL A 269 14.98 -12.32 -12.72
CA VAL A 269 14.86 -12.80 -14.11
C VAL A 269 13.54 -13.54 -14.34
N LYS A 270 13.11 -14.37 -13.38
CA LYS A 270 11.80 -15.05 -13.42
C LYS A 270 10.65 -14.05 -13.37
N PHE A 271 10.75 -13.01 -12.54
CA PHE A 271 9.76 -11.94 -12.49
C PHE A 271 9.67 -11.19 -13.81
N LEU A 272 10.80 -10.75 -14.36
CA LEU A 272 10.85 -10.05 -15.64
C LEU A 272 10.29 -10.94 -16.77
N SER A 273 10.61 -12.24 -16.77
CA SER A 273 10.08 -13.16 -17.78
C SER A 273 8.58 -13.42 -17.61
N GLU A 274 8.06 -13.50 -16.38
CA GLU A 274 6.62 -13.61 -16.13
C GLU A 274 5.86 -12.34 -16.53
N VAL A 275 6.43 -11.16 -16.31
CA VAL A 275 5.87 -9.87 -16.73
C VAL A 275 5.87 -9.73 -18.25
N ILE A 276 6.97 -10.06 -18.92
CA ILE A 276 7.07 -10.03 -20.39
C ILE A 276 6.06 -11.00 -21.03
N ASN A 277 5.87 -12.19 -20.44
CA ASN A 277 4.96 -13.22 -20.98
C ASN A 277 3.49 -13.03 -20.55
N LYS A 278 3.18 -12.09 -19.65
CA LYS A 278 1.81 -11.74 -19.24
C LYS A 278 1.61 -10.22 -19.38
N PRO A 279 1.13 -9.75 -20.54
CA PRO A 279 0.95 -8.32 -20.83
C PRO A 279 0.07 -7.55 -19.85
N THR A 280 -0.76 -8.25 -19.06
CA THR A 280 -1.61 -7.69 -18.00
C THR A 280 -0.83 -7.31 -16.73
N ILE A 281 0.44 -7.71 -16.59
CA ILE A 281 1.33 -7.32 -15.48
C ILE A 281 2.26 -6.19 -15.94
N LYS A 282 1.73 -5.21 -16.68
CA LYS A 282 2.47 -3.96 -16.97
C LYS A 282 2.71 -3.16 -15.68
N TRP A 283 1.81 -3.31 -14.71
CA TRP A 283 1.86 -2.71 -13.39
C TRP A 283 3.00 -3.29 -12.55
N GLY A 284 3.96 -2.44 -12.15
CA GLY A 284 5.10 -2.81 -11.30
C GLY A 284 6.35 -3.28 -12.05
N PHE A 285 6.36 -3.21 -13.39
CA PHE A 285 7.58 -3.43 -14.19
C PHE A 285 8.59 -2.29 -14.00
N ASP A 286 8.13 -1.04 -14.08
CA ASP A 286 8.99 0.14 -13.89
C ASP A 286 9.50 0.22 -12.44
N ASP A 287 8.63 0.01 -11.44
CA ASP A 287 9.01 -0.07 -10.02
C ASP A 287 10.00 -1.23 -9.75
N ALA A 288 9.82 -2.38 -10.40
CA ALA A 288 10.77 -3.50 -10.29
C ALA A 288 12.15 -3.12 -10.78
N LEU A 289 12.22 -2.38 -11.89
CA LEU A 289 13.46 -1.97 -12.52
C LEU A 289 14.14 -0.85 -11.72
N GLU A 290 13.38 0.03 -11.07
CA GLU A 290 13.91 1.11 -10.23
C GLU A 290 14.53 0.59 -8.90
N SER A 291 14.11 -0.59 -8.44
CA SER A 291 14.74 -1.28 -7.31
C SER A 291 16.15 -1.81 -7.61
N LEU A 292 16.49 -1.99 -8.89
CA LEU A 292 17.82 -2.40 -9.35
C LEU A 292 18.72 -1.16 -9.46
N ASN A 293 19.17 -0.65 -8.31
CA ASN A 293 19.97 0.58 -8.16
C ASN A 293 21.33 0.53 -8.89
N SER A 294 21.33 0.49 -10.22
CA SER A 294 22.54 0.19 -10.99
C SER A 294 22.51 0.78 -12.39
N LYS A 295 23.69 1.23 -12.80
CA LYS A 295 24.07 1.64 -14.15
C LYS A 295 23.70 0.62 -15.26
N TYR A 296 23.17 -0.56 -14.93
CA TYR A 296 22.65 -1.57 -15.85
C TYR A 296 21.23 -1.27 -16.40
N TYR A 297 20.52 -0.28 -15.83
CA TYR A 297 19.25 0.27 -16.31
C TYR A 297 19.26 0.55 -17.83
N LYS A 298 20.34 1.13 -18.36
CA LYS A 298 20.46 1.45 -19.79
C LYS A 298 20.65 0.22 -20.69
N ILE A 299 21.16 -0.90 -20.18
CA ILE A 299 21.51 -2.06 -21.03
C ILE A 299 20.27 -2.95 -21.27
N GLY A 300 19.35 -3.04 -20.30
CA GLY A 300 18.12 -3.83 -20.42
C GLY A 300 17.09 -3.24 -21.39
N ILE A 301 16.86 -1.93 -21.32
CA ILE A 301 15.88 -1.23 -22.18
C ILE A 301 16.35 -1.18 -23.65
N ILE A 302 17.66 -1.05 -23.89
CA ILE A 302 18.22 -1.02 -25.26
C ILE A 302 18.07 -2.39 -25.95
N ARG A 303 18.10 -3.51 -25.22
CA ARG A 303 17.95 -4.84 -25.83
C ARG A 303 16.51 -5.24 -26.10
N LEU A 304 15.56 -4.82 -25.25
CA LEU A 304 14.14 -5.13 -25.45
C LEU A 304 13.44 -4.22 -26.47
N SER A 305 14.02 -3.06 -26.80
CA SER A 305 13.54 -2.20 -27.89
C SER A 305 14.07 -2.59 -29.28
N GLN A 306 14.89 -3.64 -29.36
CA GLN A 306 15.52 -4.15 -30.58
C GLN A 306 15.05 -5.57 -30.97
N THR A 307 14.04 -6.11 -30.29
CA THR A 307 13.36 -7.38 -30.58
C THR A 307 11.86 -7.14 -30.66
#